data_AF-A0A7V5VVB5-F1
#
_entry.id   AF-A0A7V5VVB5-F1
#
_cell.length_a   1.000
_cell.length_b   1.000
_cell.length_c   1.000
_cell.angle_alpha   90.00
_cell.angle_beta   90.00
_cell.angle_gamma   90.00
#
_symmetry.space_group_name_H-M   'P 1'
#
loop_
_entity.id
_entity.type
_entity.pdbx_description
1 polymer ?
#
loop_
_entity_poly.entity_id
_entity_poly.type
_entity_poly.pdbx_seq_one_letter_code
_entity_poly.pdbx_strand_id
1 'polypeptide(L)'
;TVPVSGRFTPEQRQLYEIVLEAQDSALAACRPGMPWRAPHERAVAVLTRRLRELGILDSAAQVRSYFPHATTHHVGLEVHDVGPTDSLRAGYVIAVEPGVYIPPGSPCEQRWWGIGIRIEDTVLVSEEGPIVLSAALPRRPEQIEAMLQSVRQRKR
;
A
#
# COMPACT_ATOMS: atom_id res chain seq x y z
N THR A 1 4.31 4.28 5.80
CA THR A 1 3.99 5.51 6.58
C THR A 1 3.86 5.22 8.07
N VAL A 2 4.21 6.15 8.96
CA VAL A 2 4.04 6.01 10.44
C VAL A 2 3.61 7.33 11.09
N PRO A 3 2.93 7.33 12.25
CA PRO A 3 2.52 8.56 12.93
C PRO A 3 3.69 9.15 13.71
N VAL A 4 4.03 10.42 13.43
CA VAL A 4 5.12 11.13 14.13
C VAL A 4 4.87 11.24 15.63
N SER A 5 3.60 11.39 16.03
CA SER A 5 3.14 11.40 17.43
C SER A 5 3.31 10.05 18.13
N GLY A 6 3.57 8.95 17.40
CA GLY A 6 3.66 7.58 17.92
C GLY A 6 2.30 6.88 18.06
N ARG A 7 1.19 7.55 17.73
CA ARG A 7 -0.17 6.99 17.68
C ARG A 7 -0.93 7.54 16.50
N PHE A 8 -1.65 6.68 15.78
CA PHE A 8 -2.51 7.14 14.70
C PHE A 8 -3.70 7.92 15.27
N THR A 9 -4.09 9.02 14.62
CA THR A 9 -5.44 9.59 14.84
C THR A 9 -6.50 8.64 14.25
N PRO A 10 -7.79 8.77 14.63
CA PRO A 10 -8.85 7.95 14.05
C PRO A 10 -8.88 7.99 12.51
N GLU A 11 -8.71 9.16 11.91
CA GLU A 11 -8.73 9.37 10.46
C GLU A 11 -7.50 8.76 9.78
N GLN A 12 -6.32 8.98 10.36
CA GLN A 12 -5.08 8.37 9.85
C GLN A 12 -5.16 6.85 9.92
N ARG A 13 -5.70 6.31 11.02
CA ARG A 13 -5.87 4.89 11.24
C ARG A 13 -6.80 4.27 10.20
N GLN A 14 -7.95 4.91 9.97
CA GLN A 14 -8.95 4.42 9.02
C GLN A 14 -8.40 4.38 7.59
N LEU A 15 -7.73 5.44 7.12
CA LEU A 15 -7.08 5.44 5.81
C LEU A 15 -5.91 4.45 5.75
N TYR A 16 -5.14 4.31 6.83
CA TYR A 16 -4.02 3.38 6.87
C TYR A 16 -4.48 1.94 6.68
N GLU A 17 -5.53 1.53 7.39
CA GLU A 17 -6.10 0.18 7.26
C GLU A 17 -6.66 -0.09 5.87
N ILE A 18 -7.19 0.93 5.19
CA ILE A 18 -7.63 0.80 3.79
C ILE A 18 -6.45 0.53 2.86
N VAL A 19 -5.33 1.27 3.02
CA VAL A 19 -4.12 1.01 2.23
C VAL A 19 -3.51 -0.35 2.57
N LEU A 20 -3.56 -0.76 3.83
CA LEU A 20 -3.10 -2.09 4.26
C LEU A 20 -3.94 -3.21 3.62
N GLU A 21 -5.27 -3.09 3.61
CA GLU A 21 -6.14 -4.05 2.91
C GLU A 21 -5.83 -4.09 1.40
N ALA A 22 -5.61 -2.94 0.79
CA ALA A 22 -5.24 -2.86 -0.63
C ALA A 22 -3.89 -3.55 -0.89
N GLN A 23 -2.92 -3.41 0.02
CA GLN A 23 -1.63 -4.09 -0.05
C GLN A 23 -1.77 -5.60 0.11
N ASP A 24 -2.52 -6.06 1.12
CA ASP A 24 -2.76 -7.50 1.33
C ASP A 24 -3.46 -8.14 0.12
N SER A 25 -4.43 -7.44 -0.47
CA SER A 25 -5.12 -7.88 -1.69
C SER A 25 -4.19 -7.93 -2.92
N ALA A 26 -3.32 -6.93 -3.07
CA ALA A 26 -2.31 -6.90 -4.14
C ALA A 26 -1.29 -8.03 -4.00
N LEU A 27 -0.76 -8.23 -2.78
CA LEU A 27 0.17 -9.31 -2.45
C LEU A 27 -0.43 -10.68 -2.79
N ALA A 28 -1.68 -10.94 -2.45
CA ALA A 28 -2.34 -12.21 -2.75
C ALA A 28 -2.37 -12.55 -4.25
N ALA A 29 -2.30 -11.54 -5.13
CA ALA A 29 -2.25 -11.71 -6.58
C ALA A 29 -0.83 -11.82 -7.15
N CYS A 30 0.22 -11.66 -6.34
CA CYS A 30 1.61 -11.83 -6.75
C CYS A 30 1.99 -13.32 -6.87
N ARG A 31 1.46 -13.98 -7.90
CA ARG A 31 1.66 -15.42 -8.18
C ARG A 31 2.06 -15.66 -9.64
N PRO A 32 2.85 -16.71 -9.93
CA PRO A 32 3.18 -17.06 -11.30
C PRO A 32 1.94 -17.25 -12.18
N GLY A 33 2.01 -16.77 -13.43
CA GLY A 33 0.91 -16.87 -14.41
C GLY A 33 -0.16 -15.79 -14.28
N MET A 34 -0.19 -15.03 -13.18
CA MET A 34 -1.09 -13.87 -13.07
C MET A 34 -0.63 -12.75 -14.03
N PRO A 35 -1.55 -11.98 -14.65
CA PRO A 35 -1.18 -10.80 -15.41
C PRO A 35 -0.36 -9.83 -14.57
N TRP A 36 0.62 -9.14 -15.17
CA TRP A 36 1.45 -8.15 -14.46
C TRP A 36 0.60 -7.08 -13.73
N ARG A 37 -0.53 -6.70 -14.32
CA ARG A 37 -1.46 -5.69 -13.74
C ARG A 37 -2.34 -6.22 -12.63
N ALA A 38 -2.38 -7.53 -12.37
CA ALA A 38 -3.31 -8.11 -11.40
C ALA A 38 -3.14 -7.52 -9.98
N PRO A 39 -1.93 -7.33 -9.43
CA PRO A 39 -1.77 -6.67 -8.14
C PRO A 39 -2.32 -5.23 -8.13
N HIS A 40 -2.13 -4.49 -9.22
CA HIS A 40 -2.64 -3.13 -9.34
C HIS A 40 -4.17 -3.09 -9.38
N GLU A 41 -4.79 -3.97 -10.18
CA GLU A 41 -6.25 -4.06 -10.27
C GLU A 41 -6.89 -4.45 -8.92
N ARG A 42 -6.24 -5.35 -8.17
CA ARG A 42 -6.67 -5.75 -6.83
C ARG A 42 -6.59 -4.61 -5.82
N ALA A 43 -5.49 -3.85 -5.83
CA ALA A 43 -5.34 -2.66 -4.99
C ALA A 43 -6.41 -1.61 -5.35
N VAL A 44 -6.56 -1.28 -6.63
CA VAL A 44 -7.55 -0.31 -7.12
C VAL A 44 -8.96 -0.72 -6.72
N ALA A 45 -9.33 -1.98 -6.85
CA ALA A 45 -10.67 -2.46 -6.47
C ALA A 45 -10.97 -2.22 -4.97
N VAL A 46 -10.00 -2.51 -4.09
CA VAL A 46 -10.13 -2.24 -2.65
C VAL A 46 -10.23 -0.75 -2.39
N LEU A 47 -9.29 0.05 -2.91
CA LEU A 47 -9.25 1.49 -2.70
C LEU A 47 -10.53 2.17 -3.21
N THR A 48 -10.99 1.83 -4.40
CA THR A 48 -12.24 2.33 -4.96
C THR A 48 -13.41 2.02 -4.03
N ARG A 49 -13.56 0.77 -3.59
CA ARG A 49 -14.67 0.38 -2.71
C ARG A 49 -14.62 1.13 -1.38
N ARG A 50 -13.48 1.09 -0.69
CA ARG A 50 -13.33 1.68 0.65
C ARG A 50 -13.43 3.20 0.64
N LEU A 51 -12.83 3.87 -0.34
CA LEU A 51 -12.92 5.34 -0.43
C LEU A 51 -14.33 5.82 -0.82
N ARG A 52 -15.12 5.00 -1.55
CA ARG A 52 -16.55 5.28 -1.76
C ARG A 52 -17.36 5.12 -0.46
N GLU A 53 -17.09 4.08 0.33
CA GLU A 53 -17.72 3.90 1.65
C GLU A 53 -17.49 5.09 2.59
N LEU A 54 -16.32 5.75 2.48
CA LEU A 54 -15.99 6.97 3.22
C LEU A 54 -16.54 8.27 2.62
N GLY A 55 -17.21 8.21 1.46
CA GLY A 55 -17.67 9.40 0.75
C GLY A 55 -16.54 10.28 0.19
N ILE A 56 -15.33 9.72 -0.01
CA ILE A 56 -14.20 10.42 -0.63
C ILE A 56 -14.26 10.36 -2.17
N LEU A 57 -14.87 9.30 -2.71
CA LEU A 57 -15.13 9.13 -4.15
C LEU A 57 -16.63 9.15 -4.43
N ASP A 58 -17.03 9.91 -5.45
CA ASP A 58 -18.37 9.85 -6.04
C ASP A 58 -18.47 8.72 -7.07
N SER A 59 -17.37 8.45 -7.78
CA SER A 59 -17.29 7.44 -8.83
C SER A 59 -15.96 6.70 -8.82
N ALA A 60 -15.95 5.47 -9.37
CA ALA A 60 -14.73 4.66 -9.50
C ALA A 60 -13.65 5.34 -10.36
N ALA A 61 -14.04 6.16 -11.33
CA ALA A 61 -13.11 6.86 -12.21
C ALA A 61 -12.19 7.85 -11.46
N GLN A 62 -12.62 8.35 -10.30
CA GLN A 62 -11.85 9.30 -9.49
C GLN A 62 -10.74 8.66 -8.66
N VAL A 63 -10.67 7.32 -8.56
CA VAL A 63 -9.65 6.65 -7.73
C VAL A 63 -8.23 7.07 -8.13
N ARG A 64 -8.00 7.33 -9.42
CA ARG A 64 -6.71 7.77 -9.97
C ARG A 64 -6.27 9.15 -9.47
N SER A 65 -7.20 9.99 -9.02
CA SER A 65 -6.88 11.30 -8.42
C SER A 65 -6.24 11.16 -7.04
N TYR A 66 -6.53 10.08 -6.33
CA TYR A 66 -6.02 9.82 -4.98
C TYR A 66 -5.00 8.66 -4.94
N PHE A 67 -4.92 7.85 -5.99
CA PHE A 67 -3.89 6.82 -6.21
C PHE A 67 -3.29 6.96 -7.63
N PRO A 68 -2.32 7.88 -7.83
CA PRO A 68 -1.90 8.31 -9.17
C PRO A 68 -0.76 7.47 -9.79
N HIS A 69 -0.29 6.43 -9.12
CA HIS A 69 0.86 5.63 -9.55
C HIS A 69 0.53 4.14 -9.69
N ALA A 70 1.46 3.37 -10.26
CA ALA A 70 1.35 1.92 -10.35
C ALA A 70 1.57 1.28 -8.97
N THR A 71 1.08 0.06 -8.80
CA THR A 71 1.27 -0.72 -7.57
C THR A 71 2.58 -1.50 -7.58
N THR A 72 3.16 -1.75 -8.75
CA THR A 72 4.32 -2.65 -8.90
C THR A 72 5.32 -2.15 -9.93
N HIS A 73 6.60 -2.40 -9.65
CA HIS A 73 7.73 -2.32 -10.57
C HIS A 73 8.73 -3.44 -10.23
N HIS A 74 9.61 -3.80 -11.17
CA HIS A 74 10.72 -4.73 -10.90
C HIS A 74 11.74 -4.08 -9.95
N VAL A 75 12.37 -4.90 -9.12
CA VAL A 75 13.43 -4.50 -8.18
C VAL A 75 14.59 -5.47 -8.33
N GLY A 76 15.81 -4.94 -8.49
CA GLY A 76 17.00 -5.77 -8.61
C GLY A 76 18.27 -4.94 -8.43
N LEU A 77 19.08 -4.81 -9.48
CA LEU A 77 20.28 -3.96 -9.42
C LEU A 77 19.91 -2.47 -9.35
N GLU A 78 18.81 -2.10 -9.99
CA GLU A 78 18.21 -0.78 -9.92
C GLU A 78 16.93 -0.81 -9.07
N VAL A 79 16.56 0.34 -8.49
CA VAL A 79 15.31 0.48 -7.72
C VAL A 79 14.11 0.22 -8.61
N HIS A 80 14.09 0.82 -9.80
CA HIS A 80 13.16 0.49 -10.88
C HIS A 80 13.93 -0.32 -11.93
N ASP A 81 13.98 -1.64 -11.72
CA ASP A 81 14.77 -2.50 -12.60
C ASP A 81 14.05 -2.81 -13.91
N VAL A 82 14.81 -3.29 -14.88
CA VAL A 82 14.28 -3.76 -16.15
C VAL A 82 13.64 -5.14 -15.99
N GLY A 83 12.55 -5.38 -16.70
CA GLY A 83 11.92 -6.69 -16.74
C GLY A 83 10.63 -6.69 -17.56
N PRO A 84 10.20 -7.85 -18.05
CA PRO A 84 8.98 -7.95 -18.85
C PRO A 84 7.75 -7.78 -17.94
N THR A 85 6.67 -7.23 -18.51
CA THR A 85 5.44 -6.87 -17.80
C THR A 85 4.19 -7.47 -18.45
N ASP A 86 4.34 -8.63 -19.08
CA ASP A 86 3.25 -9.46 -19.59
C ASP A 86 2.54 -10.20 -18.44
N SER A 87 3.30 -11.00 -17.70
CA SER A 87 2.82 -11.88 -16.65
C SER A 87 3.85 -12.00 -15.53
N LEU A 88 3.39 -12.27 -14.32
CA LEU A 88 4.25 -12.57 -13.19
C LEU A 88 4.83 -13.98 -13.34
N ARG A 89 6.12 -14.14 -13.03
CA ARG A 89 6.83 -15.41 -13.11
C ARG A 89 7.55 -15.68 -11.81
N ALA A 90 7.72 -16.96 -11.49
CA ALA A 90 8.52 -17.37 -10.35
C ALA A 90 9.95 -16.80 -10.50
N GLY A 91 10.52 -16.32 -9.39
CA GLY A 91 11.83 -15.67 -9.35
C GLY A 91 11.81 -14.16 -9.56
N TYR A 92 10.68 -13.55 -9.95
CA TYR A 92 10.59 -12.09 -10.04
C TYR A 92 10.64 -11.46 -8.65
N VAL A 93 11.40 -10.37 -8.53
CA VAL A 93 11.41 -9.51 -7.35
C VAL A 93 10.78 -8.18 -7.73
N ILE A 94 9.72 -7.79 -7.03
CA ILE A 94 8.91 -6.61 -7.35
C ILE A 94 8.61 -5.80 -6.09
N ALA A 95 8.37 -4.50 -6.25
CA ALA A 95 7.71 -3.71 -5.22
C ALA A 95 6.19 -3.94 -5.26
N VAL A 96 5.53 -3.88 -4.11
CA VAL A 96 4.07 -3.84 -3.97
C VAL A 96 3.70 -2.69 -3.05
N GLU A 97 3.24 -1.59 -3.65
CA GLU A 97 3.23 -0.26 -3.02
C GLU A 97 1.94 0.56 -3.21
N PRO A 98 0.75 0.06 -2.89
CA PRO A 98 -0.46 0.88 -2.98
C PRO A 98 -0.39 2.10 -2.04
N GLY A 99 -1.06 3.18 -2.45
CA GLY A 99 -1.13 4.41 -1.66
C GLY A 99 -2.40 5.21 -1.89
N VAL A 100 -2.70 6.08 -0.93
CA VAL A 100 -3.78 7.07 -0.99
C VAL A 100 -3.22 8.41 -0.55
N TYR A 101 -3.46 9.45 -1.35
CA TYR A 101 -3.02 10.81 -1.08
C TYR A 101 -4.20 11.75 -1.26
N ILE A 102 -4.61 12.46 -0.21
CA ILE A 102 -5.77 13.35 -0.23
C ILE A 102 -5.28 14.80 -0.07
N PRO A 103 -5.11 15.56 -1.17
CA PRO A 103 -4.67 16.95 -1.10
C PRO A 103 -5.65 17.84 -0.32
N PRO A 104 -5.18 18.93 0.32
CA PRO A 104 -6.06 20.00 0.78
C PRO A 104 -6.95 20.54 -0.34
N GLY A 105 -8.22 20.82 -0.03
CA GLY A 105 -9.20 21.27 -1.01
C GLY A 105 -9.82 20.15 -1.87
N SER A 106 -9.53 18.88 -1.57
CA SER A 106 -10.20 17.75 -2.22
C SER A 106 -11.72 17.82 -1.98
N PRO A 107 -12.57 17.43 -2.96
CA PRO A 107 -14.03 17.47 -2.85
C PRO A 107 -14.58 16.37 -1.93
N CYS A 108 -14.16 16.36 -0.67
CA CYS A 108 -14.58 15.46 0.39
C CYS A 108 -14.44 16.18 1.74
N GLU A 109 -14.86 15.54 2.83
CA GLU A 109 -14.77 16.13 4.17
C GLU A 109 -13.32 16.54 4.53
N GLN A 110 -13.17 17.74 5.11
CA GLN A 110 -11.88 18.33 5.44
C GLN A 110 -11.02 17.47 6.38
N ARG A 111 -11.65 16.60 7.19
CA ARG A 111 -10.94 15.67 8.09
C ARG A 111 -10.00 14.69 7.36
N TRP A 112 -10.21 14.47 6.07
CA TRP A 112 -9.38 13.59 5.24
C TRP A 112 -8.18 14.31 4.61
N TRP A 113 -8.20 15.64 4.58
CA TRP A 113 -7.22 16.42 3.83
C TRP A 113 -5.82 16.35 4.43
N GLY A 114 -4.82 16.39 3.56
CA GLY A 114 -3.40 16.35 3.92
C GLY A 114 -2.92 14.97 4.36
N ILE A 115 -3.76 13.94 4.36
CA ILE A 115 -3.36 12.57 4.70
C ILE A 115 -2.83 11.88 3.44
N GLY A 116 -1.56 11.46 3.51
CA GLY A 116 -0.89 10.67 2.49
C GLY A 116 -0.31 9.39 3.09
N ILE A 117 -0.69 8.24 2.55
CA ILE A 117 -0.29 6.93 3.05
C ILE A 117 0.16 6.07 1.87
N ARG A 118 1.35 5.47 2.02
CA ARG A 118 1.83 4.37 1.19
C ARG A 118 2.40 3.29 2.10
N ILE A 119 2.11 2.04 1.76
CA ILE A 119 2.69 0.86 2.39
C ILE A 119 3.32 0.04 1.28
N GLU A 120 4.61 -0.22 1.41
CA GLU A 120 5.43 -0.79 0.36
C GLU A 120 6.25 -1.94 0.93
N ASP A 121 6.24 -3.05 0.20
CA ASP A 121 7.05 -4.23 0.49
C ASP A 121 7.76 -4.69 -0.78
N THR A 122 8.98 -5.23 -0.62
CA THR A 122 9.69 -5.94 -1.68
C THR A 122 9.32 -7.42 -1.62
N VAL A 123 8.90 -7.98 -2.75
CA VAL A 123 8.25 -9.28 -2.83
C VAL A 123 8.94 -10.14 -3.87
N LEU A 124 9.36 -11.34 -3.45
CA LEU A 124 9.73 -12.41 -4.35
C LEU A 124 8.46 -13.19 -4.74
N VAL A 125 8.18 -13.28 -6.03
CA VAL A 125 7.15 -14.17 -6.57
C VAL A 125 7.73 -15.59 -6.56
N SER A 126 7.33 -16.45 -5.62
CA SER A 126 7.72 -17.87 -5.59
C SER A 126 6.68 -18.75 -6.29
N GLU A 127 6.97 -20.04 -6.43
CA GLU A 127 6.02 -21.01 -6.99
C GLU A 127 4.79 -21.21 -6.09
N GLU A 128 4.99 -21.16 -4.77
CA GLU A 128 3.96 -21.37 -3.75
C GLU A 128 3.15 -20.09 -3.44
N GLY A 129 3.73 -18.91 -3.72
CA GLY A 129 3.09 -17.62 -3.53
C GLY A 129 4.08 -16.48 -3.31
N PRO A 130 3.59 -15.30 -2.90
CA PRO A 130 4.47 -14.17 -2.59
C PRO A 130 5.27 -14.42 -1.30
N ILE A 131 6.57 -14.18 -1.36
CA ILE A 131 7.45 -14.09 -0.18
C ILE A 131 7.81 -12.63 0.02
N VAL A 132 7.41 -12.06 1.15
CA VAL A 132 7.70 -10.67 1.51
C VAL A 132 9.11 -10.59 2.10
N LEU A 133 10.05 -10.03 1.35
CA LEU A 133 11.46 -9.93 1.74
C LEU A 133 11.70 -8.84 2.81
N SER A 134 10.82 -7.83 2.87
CA SER A 134 10.84 -6.73 3.83
C SER A 134 10.02 -6.98 5.10
N ALA A 135 9.57 -8.22 5.35
CA ALA A 135 8.63 -8.57 6.42
C ALA A 135 9.15 -8.33 7.86
N ALA A 136 10.44 -8.03 8.02
CA ALA A 136 11.03 -7.69 9.31
C ALA A 136 10.48 -6.37 9.89
N LEU A 137 9.95 -5.47 9.05
CA LEU A 137 9.34 -4.22 9.49
C LEU A 137 7.82 -4.41 9.71
N PRO A 138 7.26 -3.92 10.84
CA PRO A 138 5.84 -4.05 11.09
C PRO A 138 5.02 -3.14 10.16
N ARG A 139 3.94 -3.70 9.61
CA ARG A 139 2.94 -2.95 8.83
C ARG A 139 1.57 -2.88 9.47
N ARG A 140 1.28 -3.68 10.50
CA ARG A 140 0.01 -3.53 11.22
C ARG A 140 0.08 -2.32 12.16
N PRO A 141 -0.95 -1.46 12.21
CA PRO A 141 -0.93 -0.22 12.99
C PRO A 141 -0.50 -0.41 14.46
N GLU A 142 -0.98 -1.46 15.12
CA GLU A 142 -0.70 -1.79 16.52
C GLU A 142 0.77 -2.16 16.71
N GLN A 143 1.32 -2.93 15.76
CA GLN A 143 2.73 -3.31 15.78
C GLN A 143 3.63 -2.10 15.52
N ILE A 144 3.21 -1.19 14.66
CA ILE A 144 3.89 0.10 14.42
C ILE A 144 3.88 0.96 15.68
N GLU A 145 2.72 1.13 16.32
CA GLU A 145 2.61 1.92 17.55
C GLU A 145 3.46 1.31 18.68
N ALA A 146 3.44 -0.02 18.85
CA ALA A 146 4.26 -0.71 19.82
C ALA A 146 5.77 -0.51 19.55
N MET A 147 6.20 -0.64 18.29
CA MET A 147 7.58 -0.37 17.89
C MET A 147 8.00 1.07 18.24
N LEU A 148 7.21 2.07 17.86
CA LEU A 148 7.51 3.48 18.12
C LEU A 148 7.55 3.81 19.62
N GLN A 149 6.68 3.19 20.43
CA GLN A 149 6.69 3.34 21.88
C GLN A 149 7.95 2.75 22.51
N SER A 150 8.39 1.56 22.06
CA SER A 150 9.60 0.92 22.58
C SER A 150 10.86 1.78 22.36
N VAL A 151 10.96 2.44 21.19
CA VAL A 151 12.09 3.32 20.86
C VAL A 151 12.10 4.55 21.76
N ARG A 152 10.94 5.11 22.10
CA ARG A 152 10.82 6.27 22.99
C ARG A 152 11.17 5.94 24.43
N GLN A 153 10.83 4.75 24.91
CA GLN A 153 11.18 4.30 26.26
C GLN A 153 12.68 4.10 26.42
N ARG A 154 13.38 3.62 25.39
CA ARG A 154 14.86 3.45 25.42
C ARG A 154 15.65 4.76 25.42
N LYS A 155 15.01 5.88 25.07
CA LYS A 155 15.64 7.22 25.05
C LYS A 155 15.41 8.01 26.34
N ARG A 156 14.70 7.44 27.31
CA ARG A 156 14.52 7.98 28.66
C ARG A 156 15.42 7.21 29.61
#